data_AF-A0A3A1U1N9-F1
#
_entry.id   AF-A0A3A1U1N9-F1
#
_cell.length_a   1.000
_cell.length_b   1.000
_cell.length_c   1.000
_cell.angle_alpha   90.00
_cell.angle_beta   90.00
_cell.angle_gamma   90.00
#
_symmetry.space_group_name_H-M   'P 1'
#
loop_
_entity.id
_entity.type
_entity.pdbx_description
1 polymer ?
#
loop_
_entity_poly.entity_id
_entity_poly.type
_entity_poly.pdbx_seq_one_letter_code
_entity_poly.pdbx_strand_id
1 'polypeptide(L)'
;MGHLTRRAPLALAVTAGLLAAVLTPQAANAATAPPRPVGIDVSYPNCAQVLEPAAFAIVGINEGLGRTDNPCLAAQLAYAASTPGTGHARLDVYVNTQNPSPKEAASWPTGDVTFDGHRMKSPYGKCSGGASRACSWIYGASIARDDVTRLAANGVTGPVGRWWLDVETANSWSTSKTRNRAALEGMAAAFAQLGKPVGLYSLKGELGDLIGSVPRSSRLWKLPFWIAGAADQGAALRACSMAPLTGGRVTLAQWKDDAAHLDRDVACGTFSKSPKPKIFGHYRKGAKLTAKPGTWAPGAVHLAYRWTRDGKPIAKATHAKYTVKRADRGHRIAVVVTATENGYSRVVRTSASHRVAR
;
A
#
# COMPACT_ATOMS: atom_id res chain seq x y z
N MET A 1 26.37 59.15 83.34
CA MET A 1 25.01 58.89 82.81
C MET A 1 24.94 59.42 81.39
N GLY A 2 24.58 58.56 80.42
CA GLY A 2 24.13 58.97 79.08
C GLY A 2 25.19 59.05 77.97
N HIS A 3 25.48 57.92 77.34
CA HIS A 3 26.30 57.78 76.13
C HIS A 3 25.62 58.29 74.85
N LEU A 4 26.43 58.80 73.92
CA LEU A 4 26.10 59.14 72.53
C LEU A 4 25.44 57.97 71.77
N THR A 5 24.39 58.26 70.99
CA THR A 5 23.99 57.40 69.86
C THR A 5 23.63 58.24 68.63
N ARG A 6 24.51 58.18 67.61
CA ARG A 6 24.26 58.65 66.25
C ARG A 6 23.25 57.71 65.57
N ARG A 7 22.17 58.25 65.01
CA ARG A 7 21.23 57.50 64.17
C ARG A 7 21.74 57.46 62.72
N ALA A 8 22.00 56.26 62.23
CA ALA A 8 22.25 55.96 60.82
C ALA A 8 20.91 55.71 60.07
N PRO A 9 20.84 55.93 58.75
CA PRO A 9 19.60 55.80 57.99
C PRO A 9 19.29 54.33 57.67
N LEU A 10 18.00 53.96 57.74
CA LEU A 10 17.50 52.65 57.33
C LEU A 10 17.61 52.50 55.80
N ALA A 11 18.41 51.53 55.35
CA ALA A 11 18.36 51.00 53.99
C ALA A 11 17.23 49.95 53.90
N LEU A 12 16.24 50.18 53.04
CA LEU A 12 15.28 49.14 52.64
C LEU A 12 16.00 48.10 51.78
N ALA A 13 16.15 46.88 52.31
CA ALA A 13 16.57 45.73 51.53
C ALA A 13 15.38 45.20 50.71
N VAL A 14 15.38 45.45 49.40
CA VAL A 14 14.47 44.79 48.45
C VAL A 14 15.06 43.42 48.13
N THR A 15 14.48 42.36 48.69
CA THR A 15 14.79 40.97 48.34
C THR A 15 14.19 40.65 46.97
N ALA A 16 15.03 40.62 45.94
CA ALA A 16 14.66 40.08 44.63
C ALA A 16 14.51 38.55 44.75
N GLY A 17 13.28 38.08 44.90
CA GLY A 17 12.96 36.66 44.80
C GLY A 17 13.16 36.18 43.36
N LEU A 18 14.20 35.37 43.10
CA LEU A 18 14.31 34.61 41.87
C LEU A 18 13.18 33.56 41.84
N LEU A 19 12.11 33.83 41.09
CA LEU A 19 11.22 32.77 40.63
C LEU A 19 11.98 31.92 39.61
N ALA A 20 12.49 30.77 40.05
CA ALA A 20 12.86 29.69 39.15
C ALA A 20 11.56 29.15 38.52
N ALA A 21 11.27 29.60 37.30
CA ALA A 21 10.23 28.98 36.49
C ALA A 21 10.65 27.53 36.21
N VAL A 22 10.07 26.59 36.95
CA VAL A 22 10.15 25.16 36.64
C VAL A 22 9.42 24.96 35.33
N LEU A 23 10.18 24.97 34.22
CA LEU A 23 9.70 24.49 32.92
C LEU A 23 9.47 22.99 33.06
N THR A 24 8.25 22.62 33.46
CA THR A 24 7.79 21.25 33.27
C THR A 24 7.82 21.00 31.75
N PRO A 25 8.39 19.88 31.28
CA PRO A 25 8.25 19.52 29.89
C PRO A 25 6.77 19.26 29.65
N GLN A 26 6.09 20.23 29.04
CA GLN A 26 4.74 20.01 28.54
C GLN A 26 4.89 18.92 27.48
N ALA A 27 4.43 17.71 27.80
CA ALA A 27 4.30 16.66 26.82
C ALA A 27 3.49 17.27 25.67
N ALA A 28 4.12 17.38 24.49
CA ALA A 28 3.38 17.75 23.30
C ALA A 28 2.28 16.69 23.19
N ASN A 29 1.02 17.08 23.46
CA ASN A 29 -0.12 16.25 23.16
C ASN A 29 0.00 15.92 21.67
N ALA A 30 0.43 14.70 21.37
CA ALA A 30 0.39 14.20 20.01
C ALA A 30 -1.08 14.24 19.65
N ALA A 31 -1.48 15.23 18.84
CA ALA A 31 -2.83 15.31 18.34
C ALA A 31 -3.12 13.95 17.70
N THR A 32 -4.08 13.22 18.27
CA THR A 32 -4.56 11.97 17.69
C THR A 32 -4.98 12.29 16.27
N ALA A 33 -4.41 11.58 15.29
CA ALA A 33 -4.78 11.77 13.90
C ALA A 33 -6.30 11.62 13.78
N PRO A 34 -6.99 12.46 12.98
CA PRO A 34 -8.43 12.34 12.82
C PRO A 34 -8.79 10.92 12.38
N PRO A 35 -9.94 10.39 12.84
CA PRO A 35 -10.39 9.07 12.45
C PRO A 35 -10.46 8.96 10.93
N ARG A 36 -9.97 7.84 10.41
CA ARG A 36 -9.91 7.59 8.97
C ARG A 36 -11.32 7.30 8.44
N PRO A 37 -11.73 7.90 7.30
CA PRO A 37 -12.98 7.52 6.65
C PRO A 37 -12.97 6.02 6.33
N VAL A 38 -14.09 5.36 6.62
CA VAL A 38 -14.29 3.92 6.42
C VAL A 38 -15.17 3.70 5.21
N GLY A 39 -14.70 2.87 4.28
CA GLY A 39 -15.47 2.38 3.16
C GLY A 39 -16.04 0.99 3.42
N ILE A 40 -16.85 0.52 2.49
CA ILE A 40 -17.41 -0.83 2.48
C ILE A 40 -17.18 -1.42 1.09
N ASP A 41 -16.74 -2.67 1.02
CA ASP A 41 -16.77 -3.44 -0.20
C ASP A 41 -17.95 -4.43 -0.20
N VAL A 42 -18.60 -4.54 -1.35
CA VAL A 42 -19.82 -5.35 -1.52
C VAL A 42 -19.82 -6.09 -2.84
N SER A 43 -20.47 -7.24 -2.87
CA SER A 43 -20.68 -8.04 -4.08
C SER A 43 -21.91 -8.93 -3.95
N TYR A 44 -22.03 -9.95 -4.81
CA TYR A 44 -23.17 -10.86 -4.85
C TYR A 44 -23.59 -11.48 -3.50
N PRO A 45 -22.71 -11.74 -2.50
CA PRO A 45 -23.16 -12.27 -1.21
C PRO A 45 -24.02 -11.25 -0.43
N ASN A 46 -23.92 -9.96 -0.75
CA ASN A 46 -24.60 -8.86 -0.06
C ASN A 46 -25.91 -8.44 -0.76
N CYS A 47 -26.41 -9.17 -1.77
CA CYS A 47 -27.57 -8.71 -2.55
C CYS A 47 -28.85 -8.49 -1.72
N ALA A 48 -29.05 -9.26 -0.65
CA ALA A 48 -30.21 -9.13 0.23
C ALA A 48 -29.98 -8.16 1.41
N GLN A 49 -28.79 -7.55 1.49
CA GLN A 49 -28.38 -6.77 2.65
C GLN A 49 -28.75 -5.30 2.52
N VAL A 50 -29.22 -4.71 3.62
CA VAL A 50 -29.35 -3.25 3.73
C VAL A 50 -27.98 -2.67 4.06
N LEU A 51 -27.42 -1.90 3.13
CA LEU A 51 -26.08 -1.33 3.27
C LEU A 51 -26.10 -0.06 4.12
N GLU A 52 -25.23 -0.02 5.13
CA GLU A 52 -25.04 1.16 5.98
C GLU A 52 -24.34 2.30 5.22
N PRO A 53 -24.46 3.56 5.67
CA PRO A 53 -23.68 4.66 5.12
C PRO A 53 -22.16 4.42 5.23
N ALA A 54 -21.44 4.69 4.15
CA ALA A 54 -19.98 4.57 4.08
C ALA A 54 -19.34 5.82 3.48
N ALA A 55 -18.04 6.01 3.70
CA ALA A 55 -17.29 7.12 3.12
C ALA A 55 -17.00 6.94 1.62
N PHE A 56 -16.84 5.69 1.19
CA PHE A 56 -16.63 5.27 -0.20
C PHE A 56 -17.08 3.81 -0.34
N ALA A 57 -17.27 3.34 -1.57
CA ALA A 57 -17.64 1.96 -1.84
C ALA A 57 -16.70 1.30 -2.85
N ILE A 58 -16.58 -0.02 -2.72
CA ILE A 58 -15.91 -0.89 -3.69
C ILE A 58 -16.91 -1.96 -4.11
N VAL A 59 -17.15 -2.11 -5.40
CA VAL A 59 -18.20 -3.02 -5.89
C VAL A 59 -17.59 -4.15 -6.72
N GLY A 60 -17.89 -5.39 -6.34
CA GLY A 60 -17.55 -6.58 -7.09
C GLY A 60 -18.37 -6.67 -8.36
N ILE A 61 -17.72 -6.80 -9.51
CA ILE A 61 -18.39 -6.83 -10.82
C ILE A 61 -18.98 -8.21 -11.13
N ASN A 62 -18.37 -9.27 -10.58
CA ASN A 62 -18.69 -10.65 -10.89
C ASN A 62 -19.34 -11.38 -9.71
N GLU A 63 -19.95 -12.52 -9.99
CA GLU A 63 -20.56 -13.43 -9.02
C GLU A 63 -19.55 -14.51 -8.59
N GLY A 64 -18.38 -14.10 -8.09
CA GLY A 64 -17.36 -15.03 -7.55
C GLY A 64 -16.52 -15.79 -8.59
N LEU A 65 -16.80 -15.62 -9.88
CA LEU A 65 -16.02 -16.17 -10.99
C LEU A 65 -15.88 -15.14 -12.10
N GLY A 66 -14.73 -15.08 -12.77
CA GLY A 66 -14.58 -14.21 -13.93
C GLY A 66 -15.61 -14.57 -15.02
N ARG A 67 -16.24 -13.56 -15.61
CA ARG A 67 -17.35 -13.67 -16.60
C ARG A 67 -18.72 -14.10 -16.06
N THR A 68 -18.91 -14.14 -14.75
CA THR A 68 -20.27 -14.17 -14.19
C THR A 68 -20.76 -12.76 -13.88
N ASP A 69 -22.07 -12.63 -13.71
CA ASP A 69 -22.77 -11.36 -13.57
C ASP A 69 -23.20 -11.21 -12.11
N ASN A 70 -22.67 -10.22 -11.39
CA ASN A 70 -23.21 -9.91 -10.07
C ASN A 70 -24.70 -9.47 -10.22
N PRO A 71 -25.67 -10.25 -9.70
CA PRO A 71 -27.09 -10.00 -9.95
C PRO A 71 -27.62 -8.73 -9.29
N CYS A 72 -26.90 -8.17 -8.31
CA CYS A 72 -27.25 -6.91 -7.66
C CYS A 72 -26.30 -5.76 -8.02
N LEU A 73 -25.49 -5.91 -9.08
CA LEU A 73 -24.51 -4.90 -9.50
C LEU A 73 -25.13 -3.51 -9.66
N ALA A 74 -26.28 -3.38 -10.33
CA ALA A 74 -26.93 -2.09 -10.53
C ALA A 74 -27.30 -1.40 -9.20
N ALA A 75 -27.86 -2.14 -8.24
CA ALA A 75 -28.22 -1.62 -6.93
C ALA A 75 -26.98 -1.22 -6.11
N GLN A 76 -25.91 -2.02 -6.17
CA GLN A 76 -24.66 -1.73 -5.47
C GLN A 76 -23.90 -0.55 -6.07
N LEU A 77 -23.98 -0.35 -7.39
CA LEU A 77 -23.45 0.84 -8.06
C LEU A 77 -24.25 2.10 -7.68
N ALA A 78 -25.58 1.99 -7.55
CA ALA A 78 -26.41 3.09 -7.06
C ALA A 78 -26.07 3.45 -5.60
N TYR A 79 -25.85 2.44 -4.75
CA TYR A 79 -25.33 2.65 -3.39
C TYR A 79 -23.96 3.37 -3.43
N ALA A 80 -23.01 2.89 -4.22
CA ALA A 80 -21.71 3.54 -4.34
C ALA A 80 -21.81 5.01 -4.78
N ALA A 81 -22.72 5.32 -5.71
CA ALA A 81 -22.98 6.69 -6.19
C ALA A 81 -23.50 7.62 -5.09
N SER A 82 -24.15 7.09 -4.04
CA SER A 82 -24.63 7.82 -2.86
C SER A 82 -23.54 8.15 -1.84
N THR A 83 -22.38 7.47 -1.91
CA THR A 83 -21.28 7.72 -0.97
C THR A 83 -20.59 9.07 -1.25
N PRO A 84 -20.04 9.76 -0.22
CA PRO A 84 -19.43 11.06 -0.40
C PRO A 84 -18.08 10.99 -1.15
N GLY A 85 -17.37 9.86 -1.13
CA GLY A 85 -16.01 9.75 -1.66
C GLY A 85 -14.98 10.47 -0.80
N THR A 86 -15.12 10.39 0.53
CA THR A 86 -14.26 11.11 1.46
C THR A 86 -12.95 10.36 1.67
N GLY A 87 -11.82 10.97 1.28
CA GLY A 87 -10.48 10.39 1.50
C GLY A 87 -10.11 9.22 0.57
N HIS A 88 -11.00 8.86 -0.36
CA HIS A 88 -10.81 7.85 -1.40
C HIS A 88 -11.74 8.15 -2.58
N ALA A 89 -11.54 7.51 -3.73
CA ALA A 89 -12.51 7.62 -4.84
C ALA A 89 -13.88 7.13 -4.38
N ARG A 90 -14.96 7.76 -4.87
CA ARG A 90 -16.34 7.37 -4.54
C ARG A 90 -16.61 5.89 -4.85
N LEU A 91 -16.16 5.44 -6.01
CA LEU A 91 -16.32 4.10 -6.51
C LEU A 91 -14.96 3.56 -6.98
N ASP A 92 -14.49 2.54 -6.30
CA ASP A 92 -13.61 1.53 -6.90
C ASP A 92 -14.44 0.30 -7.27
N VAL A 93 -13.89 -0.57 -8.09
CA VAL A 93 -14.48 -1.86 -8.43
C VAL A 93 -13.45 -2.96 -8.26
N TYR A 94 -13.91 -4.18 -8.02
CA TYR A 94 -13.05 -5.36 -8.10
C TYR A 94 -13.62 -6.38 -9.07
N VAL A 95 -12.71 -7.21 -9.60
CA VAL A 95 -13.03 -8.27 -10.55
C VAL A 95 -12.42 -9.57 -10.08
N ASN A 96 -13.21 -10.64 -10.05
CA ASN A 96 -12.71 -11.97 -9.72
C ASN A 96 -11.71 -12.40 -10.78
N THR A 97 -10.51 -12.77 -10.35
CA THR A 97 -9.44 -13.18 -11.27
C THR A 97 -9.35 -14.68 -11.36
N GLN A 98 -9.02 -15.22 -12.52
CA GLN A 98 -8.98 -16.68 -12.71
C GLN A 98 -8.03 -17.10 -13.84
N ASN A 99 -7.66 -18.37 -13.81
CA ASN A 99 -6.92 -19.05 -14.86
C ASN A 99 -7.16 -20.59 -14.80
N PRO A 100 -8.38 -21.07 -15.08
CA PRO A 100 -8.79 -22.46 -14.83
C PRO A 100 -8.16 -23.51 -15.76
N SER A 101 -7.43 -23.13 -16.82
CA SER A 101 -6.95 -24.01 -17.91
C SER A 101 -7.98 -24.23 -19.05
N PRO A 102 -7.54 -24.68 -20.25
CA PRO A 102 -8.43 -24.83 -21.41
C PRO A 102 -9.53 -25.87 -21.23
N LYS A 103 -9.33 -26.88 -20.37
CA LYS A 103 -10.32 -27.96 -20.17
C LYS A 103 -11.46 -27.55 -19.24
N GLU A 104 -11.19 -26.60 -18.35
CA GLU A 104 -12.11 -26.17 -17.30
C GLU A 104 -12.77 -24.83 -17.65
N ALA A 105 -12.15 -24.02 -18.52
CA ALA A 105 -12.69 -22.73 -18.93
C ALA A 105 -13.89 -22.89 -19.88
N ALA A 106 -14.96 -22.12 -19.64
CA ALA A 106 -16.08 -21.99 -20.59
C ALA A 106 -15.66 -21.42 -21.96
N SER A 107 -14.57 -20.66 -22.01
CA SER A 107 -13.94 -20.25 -23.27
C SER A 107 -12.43 -20.11 -23.08
N TRP A 108 -11.66 -20.47 -24.09
CA TRP A 108 -10.20 -20.36 -24.06
C TRP A 108 -9.67 -19.75 -25.37
N PRO A 109 -8.69 -18.84 -25.31
CA PRO A 109 -8.14 -18.22 -26.51
C PRO A 109 -7.40 -19.24 -27.38
N THR A 110 -7.74 -19.26 -28.67
CA THR A 110 -7.09 -20.09 -29.69
C THR A 110 -5.95 -19.36 -30.42
N GLY A 111 -5.81 -18.06 -30.19
CA GLY A 111 -4.83 -17.19 -30.82
C GLY A 111 -4.57 -15.92 -30.02
N ASP A 112 -3.79 -15.00 -30.60
CA ASP A 112 -3.45 -13.69 -30.03
C ASP A 112 -4.59 -12.67 -30.18
N VAL A 113 -5.82 -13.09 -29.87
CA VAL A 113 -7.06 -12.30 -30.00
C VAL A 113 -7.92 -12.55 -28.77
N THR A 114 -8.40 -11.48 -28.15
CA THR A 114 -9.30 -11.53 -26.99
C THR A 114 -10.72 -11.93 -27.40
N PHE A 115 -11.57 -12.26 -26.43
CA PHE A 115 -12.94 -12.72 -26.70
C PHE A 115 -13.82 -11.68 -27.42
N ASP A 116 -13.53 -10.40 -27.25
CA ASP A 116 -14.19 -9.29 -27.99
C ASP A 116 -13.51 -8.98 -29.34
N GLY A 117 -12.63 -9.85 -29.83
CA GLY A 117 -11.99 -9.71 -31.15
C GLY A 117 -10.77 -8.78 -31.19
N HIS A 118 -10.31 -8.25 -30.05
CA HIS A 118 -9.15 -7.35 -30.02
C HIS A 118 -7.82 -8.12 -30.08
N ARG A 119 -6.95 -7.77 -31.03
CA ARG A 119 -5.63 -8.41 -31.17
C ARG A 119 -4.67 -7.90 -30.11
N MET A 120 -4.07 -8.81 -29.33
CA MET A 120 -3.07 -8.45 -28.31
C MET A 120 -1.87 -9.39 -28.37
N LYS A 121 -0.65 -8.84 -28.28
CA LYS A 121 0.59 -9.61 -28.32
C LYS A 121 1.05 -9.95 -26.91
N SER A 122 1.06 -11.23 -26.56
CA SER A 122 1.61 -11.66 -25.26
C SER A 122 3.13 -11.49 -25.22
N PRO A 123 3.70 -11.03 -24.08
CA PRO A 123 5.16 -11.03 -23.89
C PRO A 123 5.75 -12.44 -23.75
N TYR A 124 4.91 -13.48 -23.70
CA TYR A 124 5.31 -14.87 -23.52
C TYR A 124 5.31 -15.70 -24.81
N GLY A 125 5.24 -15.03 -25.97
CA GLY A 125 5.16 -15.69 -27.28
C GLY A 125 3.72 -15.75 -27.80
N LYS A 126 3.49 -16.62 -28.79
CA LYS A 126 2.20 -16.76 -29.48
C LYS A 126 1.25 -17.66 -28.71
N CYS A 127 0.00 -17.25 -28.56
CA CYS A 127 -1.07 -18.16 -28.14
C CYS A 127 -1.54 -19.02 -29.31
N SER A 128 -1.74 -20.31 -29.05
CA SER A 128 -2.14 -21.34 -30.03
C SER A 128 -3.19 -22.32 -29.48
N GLY A 129 -4.01 -21.91 -28.51
CA GLY A 129 -5.08 -22.75 -27.94
C GLY A 129 -4.69 -23.62 -26.75
N GLY A 130 -3.39 -23.78 -26.46
CA GLY A 130 -2.93 -24.63 -25.36
C GLY A 130 -2.90 -23.94 -23.98
N ALA A 131 -2.60 -24.72 -22.94
CA ALA A 131 -2.36 -24.24 -21.57
C ALA A 131 -0.97 -23.59 -21.41
N SER A 132 -0.67 -22.56 -22.22
CA SER A 132 0.61 -21.84 -22.22
C SER A 132 0.52 -20.52 -21.44
N ARG A 133 1.68 -19.95 -21.06
CA ARG A 133 1.72 -18.59 -20.49
C ARG A 133 1.20 -17.54 -21.47
N ALA A 134 1.42 -17.73 -22.77
CA ALA A 134 0.90 -16.84 -23.80
C ALA A 134 -0.64 -16.86 -23.83
N CYS A 135 -1.26 -18.04 -23.86
CA CYS A 135 -2.71 -18.14 -23.83
C CYS A 135 -3.33 -17.74 -22.49
N SER A 136 -2.67 -18.03 -21.37
CA SER A 136 -3.14 -17.54 -20.05
C SER A 136 -3.15 -16.02 -20.01
N TRP A 137 -2.14 -15.38 -20.60
CA TRP A 137 -2.07 -13.92 -20.72
C TRP A 137 -3.19 -13.35 -21.60
N ILE A 138 -3.46 -13.95 -22.77
CA ILE A 138 -4.58 -13.52 -23.62
C ILE A 138 -5.91 -13.75 -22.92
N TYR A 139 -6.06 -14.88 -22.21
CA TYR A 139 -7.24 -15.20 -21.44
C TYR A 139 -7.52 -14.10 -20.41
N GLY A 140 -6.55 -13.75 -19.57
CA GLY A 140 -6.71 -12.66 -18.61
C GLY A 140 -7.01 -11.33 -19.28
N ALA A 141 -6.37 -11.00 -20.41
CA ALA A 141 -6.70 -9.81 -21.17
C ALA A 141 -8.16 -9.80 -21.64
N SER A 142 -8.70 -10.94 -22.08
CA SER A 142 -10.12 -11.07 -22.43
C SER A 142 -11.05 -10.83 -21.25
N ILE A 143 -10.75 -11.41 -20.07
CA ILE A 143 -11.56 -11.24 -18.87
C ILE A 143 -11.68 -9.76 -18.51
N ALA A 144 -10.55 -9.04 -18.43
CA ALA A 144 -10.57 -7.62 -18.10
C ALA A 144 -11.36 -6.76 -19.09
N ARG A 145 -11.37 -7.11 -20.39
CA ARG A 145 -12.17 -6.38 -21.40
C ARG A 145 -13.66 -6.68 -21.26
N ASP A 146 -14.02 -7.91 -20.91
CA ASP A 146 -15.38 -8.31 -20.59
C ASP A 146 -15.90 -7.54 -19.37
N ASP A 147 -15.10 -7.44 -18.30
CA ASP A 147 -15.48 -6.73 -17.07
C ASP A 147 -15.72 -5.22 -17.33
N VAL A 148 -14.91 -4.57 -18.18
CA VAL A 148 -15.15 -3.17 -18.58
C VAL A 148 -16.46 -3.03 -19.35
N THR A 149 -16.77 -3.97 -20.23
CA THR A 149 -18.03 -3.97 -21.00
C THR A 149 -19.22 -4.16 -20.08
N ARG A 150 -19.12 -5.07 -19.11
CA ARG A 150 -20.15 -5.35 -18.10
C ARG A 150 -20.46 -4.13 -17.23
N LEU A 151 -19.43 -3.43 -16.77
CA LEU A 151 -19.61 -2.20 -16.00
C LEU A 151 -20.28 -1.08 -16.84
N ALA A 152 -19.87 -0.93 -18.11
CA ALA A 152 -20.48 0.03 -19.02
C ALA A 152 -21.96 -0.28 -19.33
N ALA A 153 -22.31 -1.56 -19.47
CA ALA A 153 -23.69 -2.01 -19.65
C ALA A 153 -24.60 -1.67 -18.44
N ASN A 154 -24.01 -1.48 -17.25
CA ASN A 154 -24.69 -1.04 -16.04
C ASN A 154 -24.67 0.49 -15.85
N GLY A 155 -24.48 1.26 -16.93
CA GLY A 155 -24.56 2.72 -16.93
C GLY A 155 -23.31 3.44 -16.41
N VAL A 156 -22.26 2.71 -16.02
CA VAL A 156 -21.00 3.31 -15.54
C VAL A 156 -20.00 3.38 -16.68
N THR A 157 -20.08 4.47 -17.44
CA THR A 157 -19.18 4.79 -18.57
C THR A 157 -18.07 5.78 -18.20
N GLY A 158 -18.23 6.49 -17.08
CA GLY A 158 -17.27 7.44 -16.54
C GLY A 158 -16.06 6.79 -15.86
N PRO A 159 -15.13 7.61 -15.32
CA PRO A 159 -13.99 7.11 -14.58
C PRO A 159 -14.43 6.50 -13.23
N VAL A 160 -13.91 5.32 -12.93
CA VAL A 160 -13.88 4.74 -11.58
C VAL A 160 -12.46 4.88 -11.01
N GLY A 161 -12.32 4.89 -9.69
CA GLY A 161 -11.04 5.13 -9.03
C GLY A 161 -9.99 4.06 -9.34
N ARG A 162 -10.32 2.79 -9.09
CA ARG A 162 -9.45 1.65 -9.37
C ARG A 162 -10.23 0.38 -9.66
N TRP A 163 -9.61 -0.47 -10.48
CA TRP A 163 -9.98 -1.86 -10.74
C TRP A 163 -9.05 -2.76 -9.94
N TRP A 164 -9.57 -3.38 -8.91
CA TRP A 164 -8.84 -4.32 -8.07
C TRP A 164 -8.92 -5.72 -8.67
N LEU A 165 -7.75 -6.28 -8.98
CA LEU A 165 -7.63 -7.68 -9.34
C LEU A 165 -7.74 -8.48 -8.05
N ASP A 166 -8.88 -9.14 -7.85
CA ASP A 166 -9.15 -9.98 -6.70
C ASP A 166 -8.43 -11.33 -6.85
N VAL A 167 -7.31 -11.49 -6.12
CA VAL A 167 -6.44 -12.68 -6.18
C VAL A 167 -6.56 -13.48 -4.88
N GLU A 168 -7.48 -14.44 -4.88
CA GLU A 168 -7.80 -15.28 -3.73
C GLU A 168 -7.81 -16.77 -4.08
N THR A 169 -7.63 -17.61 -3.05
CA THR A 169 -7.63 -19.07 -3.21
C THR A 169 -9.00 -19.65 -3.59
N ALA A 170 -10.09 -18.91 -3.33
CA ALA A 170 -11.44 -19.29 -3.73
C ALA A 170 -11.67 -19.23 -5.25
N ASN A 171 -10.86 -18.46 -5.98
CA ASN A 171 -11.01 -18.34 -7.43
C ASN A 171 -10.44 -19.57 -8.17
N SER A 172 -10.80 -19.73 -9.44
CA SER A 172 -10.33 -20.87 -10.25
C SER A 172 -8.92 -20.67 -10.79
N TRP A 173 -7.96 -21.47 -10.30
CA TRP A 173 -6.54 -21.34 -10.65
C TRP A 173 -5.92 -22.62 -11.20
N SER A 174 -5.10 -22.48 -12.24
CA SER A 174 -4.22 -23.57 -12.67
C SER A 174 -3.14 -23.82 -11.62
N THR A 175 -2.66 -25.06 -11.53
CA THR A 175 -1.54 -25.42 -10.64
C THR A 175 -0.22 -24.70 -10.96
N SER A 176 -0.08 -24.12 -12.16
CA SER A 176 1.11 -23.35 -12.54
C SER A 176 1.00 -21.88 -12.14
N LYS A 177 1.76 -21.54 -11.09
CA LYS A 177 1.88 -20.15 -10.58
C LYS A 177 2.32 -19.16 -11.66
N THR A 178 3.19 -19.56 -12.58
CA THR A 178 3.69 -18.67 -13.65
C THR A 178 2.67 -18.42 -14.77
N ARG A 179 1.70 -19.33 -14.97
CA ARG A 179 0.54 -19.12 -15.84
C ARG A 179 -0.50 -18.23 -15.18
N ASN A 180 -0.77 -18.44 -13.89
CA ASN A 180 -1.69 -17.59 -13.12
C ASN A 180 -1.21 -16.14 -13.11
N ARG A 181 0.09 -15.93 -12.85
CA ARG A 181 0.72 -14.61 -12.98
C ARG A 181 0.59 -14.03 -14.39
N ALA A 182 0.73 -14.86 -15.43
CA ALA A 182 0.59 -14.39 -16.81
C ALA A 182 -0.86 -13.93 -17.11
N ALA A 183 -1.88 -14.60 -16.57
CA ALA A 183 -3.27 -14.15 -16.69
C ALA A 183 -3.48 -12.77 -16.04
N LEU A 184 -3.00 -12.58 -14.81
CA LEU A 184 -3.08 -11.27 -14.14
C LEU A 184 -2.30 -10.18 -14.89
N GLU A 185 -1.14 -10.49 -15.46
CA GLU A 185 -0.39 -9.55 -16.30
C GLU A 185 -1.14 -9.19 -17.60
N GLY A 186 -1.96 -10.12 -18.11
CA GLY A 186 -2.88 -9.90 -19.22
C GLY A 186 -4.01 -8.95 -18.86
N MET A 187 -4.68 -9.20 -17.72
CA MET A 187 -5.70 -8.30 -17.17
C MET A 187 -5.15 -6.89 -16.96
N ALA A 188 -4.01 -6.76 -16.27
CA ALA A 188 -3.36 -5.48 -16.04
C ALA A 188 -2.95 -4.78 -17.35
N ALA A 189 -2.62 -5.53 -18.40
CA ALA A 189 -2.30 -4.95 -19.70
C ALA A 189 -3.54 -4.43 -20.45
N ALA A 190 -4.63 -5.18 -20.42
CA ALA A 190 -5.91 -4.76 -21.00
C ALA A 190 -6.46 -3.52 -20.30
N PHE A 191 -6.52 -3.51 -18.96
CA PHE A 191 -6.93 -2.33 -18.20
C PHE A 191 -6.08 -1.10 -18.51
N ALA A 192 -4.75 -1.26 -18.61
CA ALA A 192 -3.86 -0.17 -18.99
C ALA A 192 -4.12 0.36 -20.42
N GLN A 193 -4.39 -0.52 -21.40
CA GLN A 193 -4.76 -0.09 -22.76
C GLN A 193 -6.09 0.66 -22.80
N LEU A 194 -7.02 0.33 -21.89
CA LEU A 194 -8.32 0.98 -21.73
C LEU A 194 -8.29 2.20 -20.80
N GLY A 195 -7.10 2.62 -20.33
CA GLY A 195 -6.95 3.77 -19.43
C GLY A 195 -7.54 3.56 -18.03
N LYS A 196 -7.71 2.31 -17.60
CA LYS A 196 -8.30 1.95 -16.30
C LYS A 196 -7.18 1.73 -15.25
N PRO A 197 -7.15 2.49 -14.13
CA PRO A 197 -6.18 2.27 -13.07
C PRO A 197 -6.39 0.89 -12.43
N VAL A 198 -5.32 0.11 -12.29
CA VAL A 198 -5.37 -1.27 -11.77
C VAL A 198 -4.60 -1.42 -10.46
N GLY A 199 -5.13 -2.22 -9.54
CA GLY A 199 -4.51 -2.63 -8.29
C GLY A 199 -4.60 -4.14 -8.08
N LEU A 200 -3.93 -4.62 -7.04
CA LEU A 200 -4.02 -6.02 -6.60
C LEU A 200 -4.70 -6.08 -5.23
N TYR A 201 -5.61 -7.02 -5.08
CA TYR A 201 -6.18 -7.43 -3.80
C TYR A 201 -5.77 -8.88 -3.52
N SER A 202 -5.43 -9.18 -2.26
CA SER A 202 -5.20 -10.55 -1.79
C SER A 202 -5.09 -10.59 -0.27
N LEU A 203 -5.38 -11.75 0.32
CA LEU A 203 -5.02 -12.07 1.69
C LEU A 203 -3.50 -12.18 1.85
N LYS A 204 -3.03 -11.93 3.07
CA LYS A 204 -1.61 -12.05 3.41
C LYS A 204 -1.15 -13.51 3.29
N GLY A 205 -0.36 -13.80 2.25
CA GLY A 205 0.26 -15.11 2.02
C GLY A 205 -0.21 -15.75 0.72
N GLU A 206 -1.48 -15.56 0.35
CA GLU A 206 -2.09 -16.22 -0.80
C GLU A 206 -1.49 -15.78 -2.14
N LEU A 207 -1.17 -14.49 -2.31
CA LEU A 207 -0.62 -14.00 -3.57
C LEU A 207 0.62 -14.80 -4.01
N GLY A 208 1.56 -15.06 -3.09
CA GLY A 208 2.76 -15.84 -3.40
C GLY A 208 2.45 -17.30 -3.69
N ASP A 209 1.42 -17.86 -3.04
CA ASP A 209 0.99 -19.23 -3.24
C ASP A 209 0.31 -19.43 -4.60
N LEU A 210 -0.48 -18.46 -5.04
CA LEU A 210 -1.23 -18.52 -6.29
C LEU A 210 -0.39 -18.16 -7.51
N ILE A 211 0.46 -17.12 -7.40
CA ILE A 211 1.14 -16.53 -8.58
C ILE A 211 2.66 -16.52 -8.47
N GLY A 212 3.22 -17.03 -7.37
CA GLY A 212 4.67 -17.08 -7.15
C GLY A 212 5.30 -15.69 -7.01
N SER A 213 6.62 -15.63 -7.13
CA SER A 213 7.33 -14.35 -7.06
C SER A 213 6.99 -13.45 -8.25
N VAL A 214 6.71 -12.18 -7.98
CA VAL A 214 6.49 -11.15 -8.99
C VAL A 214 7.83 -10.46 -9.29
N PRO A 215 8.43 -10.63 -10.47
CA PRO A 215 9.71 -10.00 -10.80
C PRO A 215 9.55 -8.49 -11.06
N ARG A 216 10.63 -7.72 -10.93
CA ARG A 216 10.64 -6.26 -11.19
C ARG A 216 10.22 -5.87 -12.61
N SER A 217 10.37 -6.78 -13.58
CA SER A 217 9.95 -6.61 -14.97
C SER A 217 8.46 -6.85 -15.18
N SER A 218 7.75 -7.44 -14.22
CA SER A 218 6.32 -7.68 -14.30
C SER A 218 5.55 -6.38 -14.18
N ARG A 219 4.45 -6.27 -14.94
CA ARG A 219 3.48 -5.18 -14.83
C ARG A 219 2.81 -5.13 -13.45
N LEU A 220 2.80 -6.25 -12.72
CA LEU A 220 2.23 -6.35 -11.38
C LEU A 220 3.14 -5.75 -10.29
N TRP A 221 4.44 -5.53 -10.58
CA TRP A 221 5.45 -5.24 -9.56
C TRP A 221 5.19 -3.97 -8.76
N LYS A 222 4.57 -2.92 -9.32
CA LYS A 222 4.36 -1.64 -8.61
C LYS A 222 2.90 -1.26 -8.44
N LEU A 223 1.99 -2.19 -8.71
CA LEU A 223 0.57 -1.90 -8.55
C LEU A 223 0.26 -1.55 -7.08
N PRO A 224 -0.67 -0.61 -6.84
CA PRO A 224 -1.25 -0.41 -5.53
C PRO A 224 -1.80 -1.72 -4.99
N PHE A 225 -1.69 -1.90 -3.68
CA PHE A 225 -2.09 -3.13 -3.01
C PHE A 225 -3.22 -2.86 -2.01
N TRP A 226 -4.27 -3.68 -2.08
CA TRP A 226 -5.35 -3.76 -1.10
C TRP A 226 -5.13 -5.04 -0.30
N ILE A 227 -4.85 -4.90 1.00
CA ILE A 227 -4.53 -6.04 1.86
C ILE A 227 -5.74 -6.45 2.69
N ALA A 228 -6.09 -7.73 2.62
CA ALA A 228 -7.22 -8.31 3.34
C ALA A 228 -6.82 -9.04 4.63
N GLY A 229 -7.83 -9.41 5.40
CA GLY A 229 -7.70 -10.33 6.54
C GLY A 229 -7.24 -9.68 7.85
N ALA A 230 -7.43 -8.38 8.03
CA ALA A 230 -7.27 -7.78 9.35
C ALA A 230 -8.43 -8.20 10.29
N ALA A 231 -8.13 -8.37 11.57
CA ALA A 231 -9.12 -8.79 12.58
C ALA A 231 -10.05 -7.65 13.02
N ASP A 232 -9.59 -6.41 12.90
CA ASP A 232 -10.31 -5.21 13.31
C ASP A 232 -9.76 -3.98 12.57
N GLN A 233 -10.45 -2.83 12.72
CA GLN A 233 -10.03 -1.57 12.10
C GLN A 233 -8.61 -1.15 12.51
N GLY A 234 -8.21 -1.37 13.77
CA GLY A 234 -6.87 -1.06 14.25
C GLY A 234 -5.80 -1.90 13.56
N ALA A 235 -6.08 -3.18 13.32
CA ALA A 235 -5.24 -4.09 12.55
C ALA A 235 -5.18 -3.67 11.07
N ALA A 236 -6.28 -3.23 10.47
CA ALA A 236 -6.30 -2.71 9.10
C ALA A 236 -5.45 -1.44 8.97
N LEU A 237 -5.55 -0.51 9.93
CA LEU A 237 -4.69 0.67 9.99
C LEU A 237 -3.20 0.31 10.12
N ARG A 238 -2.84 -0.68 10.93
CA ARG A 238 -1.46 -1.19 10.99
C ARG A 238 -1.03 -1.83 9.66
N ALA A 239 -1.95 -2.50 8.96
CA ALA A 239 -1.68 -3.16 7.69
C ALA A 239 -1.26 -2.17 6.58
N CYS A 240 -1.75 -0.92 6.61
CA CYS A 240 -1.26 0.15 5.73
C CYS A 240 0.27 0.34 5.75
N SER A 241 0.91 0.12 6.90
CA SER A 241 2.36 0.26 7.08
C SER A 241 3.16 -1.01 6.75
N MET A 242 2.51 -2.08 6.31
CA MET A 242 3.19 -3.32 5.97
C MET A 242 4.06 -3.19 4.71
N ALA A 243 4.98 -4.14 4.55
CA ALA A 243 5.60 -4.34 3.26
C ALA A 243 4.51 -4.73 2.24
N PRO A 244 4.45 -4.08 1.07
CA PRO A 244 3.61 -4.56 -0.03
C PRO A 244 4.01 -5.98 -0.44
N LEU A 245 3.05 -6.77 -0.93
CA LEU A 245 3.33 -8.13 -1.42
C LEU A 245 4.15 -8.12 -2.73
N THR A 246 4.10 -7.02 -3.48
CA THR A 246 4.98 -6.72 -4.62
C THR A 246 5.84 -5.48 -4.32
N GLY A 247 6.50 -4.86 -5.30
CA GLY A 247 7.24 -3.60 -5.13
C GLY A 247 6.41 -2.32 -5.09
N GLY A 248 5.07 -2.42 -5.01
CA GLY A 248 4.13 -1.29 -4.94
C GLY A 248 4.04 -0.65 -3.56
N ARG A 249 2.83 -0.28 -3.13
CA ARG A 249 2.51 0.19 -1.77
C ARG A 249 1.13 -0.30 -1.39
N VAL A 250 0.92 -0.61 -0.11
CA VAL A 250 -0.43 -0.82 0.42
C VAL A 250 -1.15 0.52 0.42
N THR A 251 -2.26 0.62 -0.29
CA THR A 251 -3.07 1.86 -0.37
C THR A 251 -4.46 1.69 0.23
N LEU A 252 -4.87 0.45 0.48
CA LEU A 252 -6.16 0.10 1.06
C LEU A 252 -5.96 -1.13 1.95
N ALA A 253 -6.72 -1.22 3.04
CA ALA A 253 -6.70 -2.37 3.92
C ALA A 253 -8.12 -2.69 4.40
N GLN A 254 -8.46 -3.97 4.40
CA GLN A 254 -9.77 -4.50 4.74
C GLN A 254 -9.74 -5.24 6.08
N TRP A 255 -10.83 -5.14 6.83
CA TRP A 255 -11.15 -6.07 7.91
C TRP A 255 -12.60 -6.54 7.78
N LYS A 256 -12.87 -7.72 8.32
CA LYS A 256 -14.22 -8.27 8.37
C LYS A 256 -14.96 -7.73 9.59
N ASP A 257 -16.15 -7.19 9.38
CA ASP A 257 -17.10 -6.82 10.42
C ASP A 257 -18.16 -7.91 10.53
N ASP A 258 -17.86 -8.95 11.33
CA ASP A 258 -18.72 -10.12 11.47
C ASP A 258 -20.12 -9.77 12.00
N ALA A 259 -20.24 -8.73 12.83
CA ALA A 259 -21.52 -8.31 13.38
C ALA A 259 -22.41 -7.66 12.32
N ALA A 260 -21.82 -6.87 11.43
CA ALA A 260 -22.53 -6.26 10.32
C ALA A 260 -22.66 -7.20 9.10
N HIS A 261 -21.95 -8.34 9.09
CA HIS A 261 -21.79 -9.19 7.90
C HIS A 261 -21.29 -8.39 6.68
N LEU A 262 -20.32 -7.50 6.90
CA LEU A 262 -19.73 -6.66 5.86
C LEU A 262 -18.21 -6.69 5.93
N ASP A 263 -17.59 -6.48 4.79
CA ASP A 263 -16.18 -6.15 4.73
C ASP A 263 -16.01 -4.63 4.69
N ARG A 264 -15.10 -4.14 5.54
CA ARG A 264 -14.87 -2.71 5.76
C ARG A 264 -13.47 -2.36 5.34
N ASP A 265 -13.31 -1.15 4.81
CA ASP A 265 -12.06 -0.67 4.25
C ASP A 265 -11.58 0.64 4.84
N VAL A 266 -10.25 0.78 4.94
CA VAL A 266 -9.59 2.06 5.21
C VAL A 266 -8.59 2.40 4.12
N ALA A 267 -8.77 3.58 3.53
CA ALA A 267 -7.81 4.14 2.59
C ALA A 267 -6.54 4.61 3.34
N CYS A 268 -5.40 4.05 2.94
CA CYS A 268 -4.11 4.37 3.53
C CYS A 268 -3.63 5.74 3.07
N GLY A 269 -3.23 6.58 4.02
CA GLY A 269 -2.71 7.90 3.74
C GLY A 269 -1.30 7.91 3.20
N THR A 270 -0.90 9.06 2.67
CA THR A 270 0.46 9.29 2.19
C THR A 270 1.18 10.30 3.07
N PHE A 271 2.47 10.08 3.31
CA PHE A 271 3.33 11.08 3.94
C PHE A 271 3.46 12.30 3.03
N SER A 272 3.07 13.48 3.53
CA SER A 272 3.21 14.75 2.80
C SER A 272 4.67 15.23 2.74
N LYS A 273 5.51 14.80 3.69
CA LYS A 273 6.97 14.99 3.66
C LYS A 273 7.68 13.66 3.86
N SER A 274 8.56 13.32 2.93
CA SER A 274 9.37 12.09 2.96
C SER A 274 10.77 12.32 2.35
N PRO A 275 11.60 13.18 2.96
CA PRO A 275 12.87 13.61 2.39
C PRO A 275 13.88 12.47 2.24
N LYS A 276 14.83 12.64 1.31
CA LYS A 276 15.96 11.74 1.15
C LYS A 276 16.92 11.92 2.35
N PRO A 277 17.31 10.84 3.07
CA PRO A 277 18.19 10.95 4.23
C PRO A 277 19.60 11.38 3.80
N LYS A 278 20.25 12.16 4.67
CA LYS A 278 21.66 12.55 4.54
C LYS A 278 22.52 11.76 5.53
N ILE A 279 23.80 11.57 5.22
CA ILE A 279 24.78 10.96 6.13
C ILE A 279 25.79 12.05 6.52
N PHE A 280 26.08 12.15 7.81
CA PHE A 280 27.10 13.04 8.37
C PHE A 280 28.24 12.23 8.98
N GLY A 281 29.49 12.70 8.84
CA GLY A 281 30.70 12.05 9.36
C GLY A 281 31.75 11.81 8.28
N HIS A 282 32.86 11.19 8.66
CA HIS A 282 33.97 10.89 7.75
C HIS A 282 33.89 9.45 7.24
N TYR A 283 34.03 9.23 5.94
CA TYR A 283 34.01 7.90 5.33
C TYR A 283 35.38 7.22 5.41
N ARG A 284 35.84 6.91 6.63
CA ARG A 284 37.10 6.20 6.90
C ARG A 284 36.93 5.20 8.04
N LYS A 285 37.71 4.12 8.05
CA LYS A 285 37.67 3.06 9.10
C LYS A 285 37.70 3.68 10.50
N GLY A 286 36.83 3.20 11.39
CA GLY A 286 36.72 3.63 12.78
C GLY A 286 35.88 4.90 12.99
N ALA A 287 35.62 5.68 11.93
CA ALA A 287 34.77 6.86 12.05
C ALA A 287 33.30 6.49 12.26
N LYS A 288 32.58 7.35 12.96
CA LYS A 288 31.15 7.23 13.22
C LYS A 288 30.36 8.07 12.20
N LEU A 289 29.52 7.42 11.41
CA LEU A 289 28.55 8.02 10.53
C LEU A 289 27.22 8.18 11.26
N THR A 290 26.50 9.26 10.98
CA THR A 290 25.17 9.55 11.54
C THR A 290 24.18 9.80 10.41
N ALA A 291 23.10 9.02 10.37
CA ALA A 291 21.97 9.25 9.49
C ALA A 291 21.13 10.43 9.97
N LYS A 292 20.76 11.31 9.04
CA LYS A 292 19.87 12.46 9.27
C LYS A 292 18.66 12.28 8.35
N PRO A 293 17.51 11.79 8.85
CA PRO A 293 16.37 11.43 8.03
C PRO A 293 15.56 12.62 7.50
N GLY A 294 15.81 13.84 7.99
CA GLY A 294 14.99 15.02 7.72
C GLY A 294 13.67 14.99 8.49
N THR A 295 12.82 15.99 8.27
CA THR A 295 11.49 16.10 8.89
C THR A 295 10.45 15.38 8.05
N TRP A 296 9.70 14.48 8.68
CA TRP A 296 8.59 13.73 8.08
C TRP A 296 7.26 14.32 8.55
N ALA A 297 6.20 14.18 7.76
CA ALA A 297 4.86 14.68 8.05
C ALA A 297 3.81 13.71 7.50
N PRO A 298 2.64 13.55 8.15
CA PRO A 298 1.98 14.53 9.04
C PRO A 298 2.12 14.34 10.57
N GLY A 299 2.91 13.40 11.11
CA GLY A 299 2.98 13.17 12.57
C GLY A 299 4.34 12.68 13.08
N ALA A 300 4.35 12.14 14.30
CA ALA A 300 5.53 11.51 14.91
C ALA A 300 5.82 10.14 14.28
N VAL A 301 6.40 10.16 13.07
CA VAL A 301 6.65 8.97 12.25
C VAL A 301 7.69 8.06 12.90
N HIS A 302 7.39 6.75 12.96
CA HIS A 302 8.39 5.76 13.34
C HIS A 302 9.39 5.53 12.19
N LEU A 303 10.69 5.70 12.48
CA LEU A 303 11.79 5.58 11.51
C LEU A 303 12.73 4.42 11.86
N ALA A 304 12.82 3.43 10.98
CA ALA A 304 13.79 2.35 11.05
C ALA A 304 14.96 2.58 10.09
N TYR A 305 16.18 2.22 10.50
CA TYR A 305 17.40 2.40 9.71
C TYR A 305 17.99 1.06 9.28
N ARG A 306 18.64 1.04 8.12
CA ARG A 306 19.51 -0.06 7.69
C ARG A 306 20.68 0.51 6.88
N TRP A 307 21.89 0.30 7.37
CA TRP A 307 23.09 0.62 6.58
C TRP A 307 23.36 -0.44 5.53
N THR A 308 23.85 -0.02 4.37
CA THR A 308 24.17 -0.89 3.25
C THR A 308 25.61 -0.68 2.77
N ARG A 309 26.22 -1.77 2.29
CA ARG A 309 27.51 -1.80 1.60
C ARG A 309 27.27 -2.27 0.17
N ASP A 310 27.61 -1.43 -0.81
CA ASP A 310 27.35 -1.66 -2.23
C ASP A 310 25.90 -2.09 -2.52
N GLY A 311 24.95 -1.43 -1.84
CA GLY A 311 23.52 -1.72 -1.95
C GLY A 311 23.03 -2.93 -1.15
N LYS A 312 23.92 -3.75 -0.58
CA LYS A 312 23.55 -4.92 0.24
C LYS A 312 23.43 -4.55 1.72
N PRO A 313 22.41 -5.02 2.46
CA PRO A 313 22.27 -4.75 3.88
C PRO A 313 23.48 -5.21 4.70
N ILE A 314 23.94 -4.36 5.61
CA ILE A 314 24.96 -4.73 6.60
C ILE A 314 24.25 -5.36 7.81
N ALA A 315 24.63 -6.59 8.16
CA ALA A 315 24.06 -7.30 9.29
C ALA A 315 24.15 -6.48 10.59
N LYS A 316 23.06 -6.48 11.36
CA LYS A 316 22.90 -5.75 12.64
C LYS A 316 23.08 -4.22 12.59
N ALA A 317 23.36 -3.62 11.43
CA ALA A 317 23.53 -2.16 11.30
C ALA A 317 22.18 -1.45 11.14
N THR A 318 21.40 -1.39 12.22
CA THR A 318 20.01 -0.90 12.24
C THR A 318 19.79 0.42 12.99
N HIS A 319 20.83 0.98 13.58
CA HIS A 319 20.74 2.24 14.31
C HIS A 319 21.00 3.45 13.39
N ALA A 320 20.57 4.63 13.83
CA ALA A 320 20.86 5.89 13.14
C ALA A 320 22.37 6.19 13.06
N LYS A 321 23.19 5.62 13.95
CA LYS A 321 24.66 5.74 13.95
C LYS A 321 25.29 4.45 13.45
N TYR A 322 26.37 4.55 12.67
CA TYR A 322 27.15 3.42 12.18
C TYR A 322 28.65 3.70 12.27
N THR A 323 29.40 2.78 12.88
CA THR A 323 30.86 2.83 12.89
C THR A 323 31.41 2.10 11.67
N VAL A 324 32.19 2.80 10.85
CA VAL A 324 32.80 2.25 9.64
C VAL A 324 33.78 1.14 10.02
N LYS A 325 33.51 -0.07 9.52
CA LYS A 325 34.29 -1.29 9.76
C LYS A 325 35.42 -1.42 8.74
N ARG A 326 36.41 -2.27 9.06
CA ARG A 326 37.52 -2.58 8.13
C ARG A 326 37.00 -3.07 6.77
N ALA A 327 35.97 -3.91 6.79
CA ALA A 327 35.38 -4.49 5.58
C ALA A 327 34.60 -3.48 4.71
N ASP A 328 34.45 -2.21 5.13
CA ASP A 328 33.86 -1.16 4.30
C ASP A 328 34.88 -0.44 3.41
N ARG A 329 36.19 -0.59 3.66
CA ARG A 329 37.24 0.12 2.92
C ARG A 329 37.13 -0.12 1.42
N GLY A 330 37.16 0.95 0.63
CA GLY A 330 36.98 0.89 -0.82
C GLY A 330 35.53 0.64 -1.28
N HIS A 331 34.62 0.24 -0.41
CA HIS A 331 33.20 0.02 -0.72
C HIS A 331 32.38 1.30 -0.58
N ARG A 332 31.16 1.29 -1.12
CA ARG A 332 30.22 2.40 -0.98
C ARG A 332 29.21 2.13 0.14
N ILE A 333 29.04 3.12 1.00
CA ILE A 333 28.11 3.07 2.14
C ILE A 333 26.92 3.99 1.90
N ALA A 334 25.72 3.49 2.18
CA ALA A 334 24.48 4.26 2.22
C ALA A 334 23.61 3.84 3.42
N VAL A 335 22.57 4.62 3.70
CA VAL A 335 21.55 4.28 4.70
C VAL A 335 20.17 4.26 4.04
N VAL A 336 19.41 3.22 4.35
CA VAL A 336 17.99 3.08 4.02
C VAL A 336 17.19 3.45 5.25
N VAL A 337 16.26 4.39 5.12
CA VAL A 337 15.30 4.79 6.14
C VAL A 337 13.92 4.31 5.72
N THR A 338 13.25 3.56 6.59
CA THR A 338 11.86 3.13 6.42
C THR A 338 10.99 3.90 7.41
N ALA A 339 9.97 4.57 6.88
CA ALA A 339 8.95 5.28 7.64
C ALA A 339 7.65 4.46 7.68
N THR A 340 7.09 4.35 8.89
CA THR A 340 5.81 3.70 9.17
C THR A 340 4.99 4.56 10.12
N GLU A 341 3.69 4.60 9.90
CA GLU A 341 2.71 5.27 10.74
C GLU A 341 1.35 4.58 10.54
N ASN A 342 0.56 4.44 11.61
CA ASN A 342 -0.73 3.74 11.52
C ASN A 342 -1.67 4.45 10.54
N GLY A 343 -2.26 3.69 9.62
CA GLY A 343 -3.11 4.21 8.57
C GLY A 343 -2.34 4.91 7.44
N TYR A 344 -1.01 4.89 7.40
CA TYR A 344 -0.22 5.44 6.30
C TYR A 344 0.55 4.35 5.55
N SER A 345 0.54 4.47 4.23
CA SER A 345 1.33 3.63 3.34
C SER A 345 2.82 3.78 3.63
N ARG A 346 3.48 2.66 3.98
CA ARG A 346 4.94 2.58 4.20
C ARG A 346 5.75 3.32 3.13
N VAL A 347 6.81 4.03 3.55
CA VAL A 347 7.75 4.72 2.64
C VAL A 347 9.18 4.33 2.95
N VAL A 348 9.96 4.07 1.90
CA VAL A 348 11.40 3.80 1.98
C VAL A 348 12.17 4.89 1.24
N ARG A 349 13.25 5.40 1.86
CA ARG A 349 14.17 6.38 1.27
C ARG A 349 15.61 5.93 1.50
N THR A 350 16.43 6.01 0.45
CA THR A 350 17.85 5.67 0.50
C THR A 350 18.68 6.93 0.32
N SER A 351 19.74 7.10 1.13
CA SER A 351 20.67 8.22 1.01
C SER A 351 21.46 8.16 -0.31
N ALA A 352 22.25 9.21 -0.58
CA ALA A 352 23.36 9.06 -1.50
C ALA A 352 24.38 8.02 -0.97
N SER A 353 25.15 7.42 -1.88
CA SER A 353 26.12 6.37 -1.56
C SER A 353 27.55 6.88 -1.70
N HIS A 354 28.34 6.75 -0.64
CA HIS A 354 29.67 7.38 -0.54
C HIS A 354 30.75 6.34 -0.36
N ARG A 355 31.89 6.51 -1.05
CA ARG A 355 33.01 5.59 -0.98
C ARG A 355 33.79 5.80 0.32
N VAL A 356 34.15 4.72 0.99
CA VAL A 356 35.04 4.72 2.16
C VAL A 356 36.50 4.70 1.69
N ALA A 357 37.34 5.53 2.31
CA ALA A 357 38.79 5.58 2.07
C ALA A 357 39.43 4.18 2.22
N ARG A 358 40.43 3.89 1.38
CA ARG A 358 41.14 2.60 1.38
C ARG A 358 42.01 2.42 2.63
#